data_AF-A0A7X6U8P2-F1
#
_entry.id   AF-A0A7X6U8P2-F1
#
_cell.length_a   1.000
_cell.length_b   1.000
_cell.length_c   1.000
_cell.angle_alpha   90.00
_cell.angle_beta   90.00
_cell.angle_gamma   90.00
#
_symmetry.space_group_name_H-M   'P 1'
#
loop_
_entity.id
_entity.type
_entity.pdbx_description
1 polymer ?
#
loop_
_entity_poly.entity_id
_entity_poly.type
_entity_poly.pdbx_seq_one_letter_code
_entity_poly.pdbx_strand_id
1 'polypeptide(L)'
;MNLCKRYTGEKGYQAVAGGPENGLEQLKLDALKLTTGETWSGTSGAFEIALVILGGRIDLVSGDFSCRNIGKRKHVFDGKPYVIYLPLESAYTVTCLENCEIAICGARCTEKLQPFLVTPDDIPLGVAGVLNWKRDLYNLIDERYATSKLCIGEAFNHPGNWSSYPPHKHDRSELPVEGVMQEIYFFRYNLPQGFGFQAVYTDDGQINETYRVQSNDAVEVPRGYHPYVCAPGYYGYMLWLMAGEKRGFYRRTAPEHAWIDALEIVEKKAHS
;
A
#
# COMPACT_ATOMS: atom_id res chain seq x y z
N MET A 1 -8.55 11.86 -16.18
CA MET A 1 -9.16 11.52 -14.88
C MET A 1 -8.14 11.89 -13.82
N ASN A 2 -8.48 12.62 -12.74
CA ASN A 2 -7.48 12.91 -11.72
C ASN A 2 -7.32 11.71 -10.77
N LEU A 3 -6.22 10.96 -10.94
CA LEU A 3 -5.88 9.78 -10.17
C LEU A 3 -5.22 10.13 -8.82
N CYS A 4 -4.69 11.34 -8.68
CA CYS A 4 -4.03 11.78 -7.45
C CYS A 4 -5.06 12.34 -6.47
N LYS A 5 -5.13 11.73 -5.27
CA LYS A 5 -5.95 12.11 -4.13
C LYS A 5 -5.06 12.59 -2.98
N ARG A 6 -5.65 13.25 -1.99
CA ARG A 6 -4.90 13.80 -0.86
C ARG A 6 -5.57 13.53 0.47
N TYR A 7 -4.82 12.93 1.38
CA TYR A 7 -5.17 12.83 2.79
C TYR A 7 -4.89 14.17 3.48
N THR A 8 -5.87 14.73 4.22
CA THR A 8 -5.72 16.07 4.82
C THR A 8 -4.89 16.04 6.10
N GLY A 9 -4.78 14.88 6.75
CA GLY A 9 -4.11 14.78 8.05
C GLY A 9 -4.96 15.26 9.22
N GLU A 10 -6.25 15.53 9.00
CA GLU A 10 -7.19 15.94 10.03
C GLU A 10 -7.51 14.79 10.98
N LYS A 11 -7.92 15.15 12.21
CA LYS A 11 -8.33 14.18 13.23
C LYS A 11 -9.65 13.52 12.82
N GLY A 12 -9.76 12.23 13.10
CA GLY A 12 -10.93 11.42 12.78
C GLY A 12 -10.70 10.51 11.58
N TYR A 13 -11.80 9.97 11.07
CA TYR A 13 -11.82 9.12 9.88
C TYR A 13 -11.90 9.97 8.62
N GLN A 14 -11.15 9.59 7.59
CA GLN A 14 -11.21 10.19 6.26
C GLN A 14 -11.12 9.09 5.18
N ALA A 15 -12.04 9.12 4.22
CA ALA A 15 -11.87 8.37 2.97
C ALA A 15 -10.81 9.06 2.09
N VAL A 16 -9.78 8.35 1.65
CA VAL A 16 -8.62 8.95 0.96
C VAL A 16 -8.63 8.66 -0.55
N ALA A 17 -8.73 7.40 -0.93
CA ALA A 17 -8.72 6.97 -2.33
C ALA A 17 -9.55 5.69 -2.50
N GLY A 18 -10.12 5.50 -3.69
CA GLY A 18 -10.98 4.35 -3.97
C GLY A 18 -12.23 4.25 -3.08
N GLY A 19 -12.94 3.14 -3.20
CA GLY A 19 -14.28 2.95 -2.64
C GLY A 19 -15.40 3.49 -3.53
N PRO A 20 -16.66 3.26 -3.14
CA PRO A 20 -17.84 3.55 -3.98
C PRO A 20 -18.02 5.02 -4.35
N GLU A 21 -17.44 5.92 -3.54
CA GLU A 21 -17.52 7.37 -3.72
C GLU A 21 -16.29 7.95 -4.48
N ASN A 22 -15.28 7.12 -4.78
CA ASN A 22 -14.06 7.54 -5.50
C ASN A 22 -13.78 6.64 -6.73
N GLY A 23 -12.58 6.73 -7.31
CA GLY A 23 -12.26 6.20 -8.64
C GLY A 23 -12.11 4.68 -8.76
N LEU A 24 -12.05 3.94 -7.65
CA LEU A 24 -11.80 2.48 -7.64
C LEU A 24 -12.88 1.73 -6.84
N GLU A 25 -13.71 0.94 -7.50
CA GLU A 25 -14.83 0.26 -6.83
C GLU A 25 -14.41 -0.92 -5.94
N GLN A 26 -13.34 -1.64 -6.31
CA GLN A 26 -12.93 -2.88 -5.65
C GLN A 26 -11.91 -2.66 -4.54
N LEU A 27 -11.24 -1.51 -4.52
CA LEU A 27 -10.14 -1.21 -3.61
C LEU A 27 -10.36 0.17 -2.99
N LYS A 28 -10.03 0.31 -1.70
CA LYS A 28 -10.08 1.60 -1.00
C LYS A 28 -8.92 1.77 -0.03
N LEU A 29 -8.55 3.03 0.17
CA LEU A 29 -7.67 3.50 1.21
C LEU A 29 -8.41 4.57 2.00
N ASP A 30 -8.64 4.29 3.27
CA ASP A 30 -9.11 5.28 4.24
C ASP A 30 -8.00 5.52 5.28
N ALA A 31 -8.14 6.57 6.08
CA ALA A 31 -7.23 6.90 7.15
C ALA A 31 -7.99 7.23 8.44
N LEU A 32 -7.43 6.87 9.57
CA LEU A 32 -7.94 7.19 10.90
C LEU A 32 -6.82 7.80 11.74
N LYS A 33 -7.03 9.03 12.21
CA LYS A 33 -6.10 9.74 13.09
C LYS A 33 -6.77 10.09 14.41
N LEU A 34 -6.20 9.61 15.51
CA LEU A 34 -6.75 9.79 16.85
C LEU A 34 -5.69 10.34 17.79
N THR A 35 -6.15 11.06 18.80
CA THR A 35 -5.34 11.48 19.94
C THR A 35 -5.51 10.52 21.12
N THR A 36 -4.53 10.51 22.01
CA THR A 36 -4.47 9.62 23.18
C THR A 36 -5.77 9.68 24.00
N GLY A 37 -6.33 8.51 24.32
CA GLY A 37 -7.57 8.35 25.07
C GLY A 37 -8.83 8.35 24.21
N GLU A 38 -8.76 8.71 22.93
CA GLU A 38 -9.92 8.68 22.04
C GLU A 38 -10.25 7.27 21.57
N THR A 39 -11.54 7.07 21.29
CA THR A 39 -12.06 5.85 20.70
C THR A 39 -12.76 6.15 19.39
N TRP A 40 -12.66 5.23 18.45
CA TRP A 40 -13.43 5.28 17.20
C TRP A 40 -14.01 3.89 16.89
N SER A 41 -15.26 3.85 16.48
CA SER A 41 -15.94 2.62 16.08
C SER A 41 -16.32 2.68 14.60
N GLY A 42 -16.18 1.54 13.93
CA GLY A 42 -16.52 1.40 12.52
C GLY A 42 -16.93 -0.01 12.14
N THR A 43 -17.21 -0.19 10.86
CA THR A 43 -17.53 -1.48 10.27
C THR A 43 -16.77 -1.67 8.95
N SER A 44 -16.32 -2.89 8.69
CA SER A 44 -15.71 -3.25 7.40
C SER A 44 -16.76 -3.39 6.28
N GLY A 45 -18.05 -3.54 6.63
CA GLY A 45 -19.14 -3.60 5.66
C GLY A 45 -18.93 -4.69 4.60
N ALA A 46 -19.04 -4.34 3.32
CA ALA A 46 -18.80 -5.26 2.19
C ALA A 46 -17.32 -5.40 1.79
N PHE A 47 -16.39 -4.95 2.63
CA PHE A 47 -14.95 -5.01 2.40
C PHE A 47 -14.29 -5.91 3.43
N GLU A 48 -13.30 -6.69 3.01
CA GLU A 48 -12.24 -7.08 3.95
C GLU A 48 -11.34 -5.85 4.17
N ILE A 49 -10.82 -5.67 5.38
CA ILE A 49 -9.95 -4.53 5.69
C ILE A 49 -8.69 -4.96 6.43
N ALA A 50 -7.62 -4.22 6.21
CA ALA A 50 -6.39 -4.29 6.98
C ALA A 50 -6.05 -2.90 7.54
N LEU A 51 -5.89 -2.82 8.85
CA LEU A 51 -5.48 -1.62 9.56
C LEU A 51 -3.96 -1.64 9.71
N VAL A 52 -3.26 -0.86 8.89
CA VAL A 52 -1.81 -0.67 8.98
C VAL A 52 -1.52 0.50 9.91
N ILE A 53 -0.85 0.24 11.03
CA ILE A 53 -0.52 1.28 12.01
C ILE A 53 0.67 2.10 11.47
N LEU A 54 0.40 3.29 10.94
CA LEU A 54 1.42 4.20 10.39
C LEU A 54 2.26 4.82 11.51
N GLY A 55 1.66 5.06 12.66
CA GLY A 55 2.34 5.49 13.88
C GLY A 55 1.44 5.42 15.11
N GLY A 56 2.05 5.39 16.30
CA GLY A 56 1.36 5.39 17.59
C GLY A 56 1.05 3.99 18.12
N ARG A 57 0.18 3.92 19.13
CA ARG A 57 -0.24 2.66 19.77
C ARG A 57 -1.74 2.63 20.01
N ILE A 58 -2.34 1.46 19.83
CA ILE A 58 -3.78 1.26 19.99
C ILE A 58 -4.12 -0.05 20.70
N ASP A 59 -5.35 -0.13 21.20
CA ASP A 59 -6.09 -1.36 21.37
C ASP A 59 -7.14 -1.47 20.24
N LEU A 60 -7.47 -2.70 19.84
CA LEU A 60 -8.58 -2.99 18.93
C LEU A 60 -9.44 -4.13 19.47
N VAL A 61 -10.75 -3.99 19.38
CA VAL A 61 -11.74 -5.04 19.67
C VAL A 61 -12.68 -5.20 18.48
N SER A 62 -12.96 -6.44 18.07
CA SER A 62 -13.94 -6.80 17.04
C SER A 62 -14.57 -8.15 17.37
N GLY A 63 -15.78 -8.14 17.94
CA GLY A 63 -16.40 -9.35 18.47
C GLY A 63 -15.51 -10.00 19.54
N ASP A 64 -15.22 -11.30 19.38
CA ASP A 64 -14.33 -12.05 20.27
C ASP A 64 -12.83 -11.86 19.96
N PHE A 65 -12.50 -11.23 18.84
CA PHE A 65 -11.12 -10.91 18.47
C PHE A 65 -10.69 -9.59 19.11
N SER A 66 -9.54 -9.59 19.78
CA SER A 66 -8.96 -8.36 20.33
C SER A 66 -7.43 -8.38 20.27
N CYS A 67 -6.87 -7.20 20.06
CA CYS A 67 -5.44 -6.94 20.08
C CYS A 67 -5.18 -5.79 21.06
N ARG A 68 -4.24 -5.97 21.98
CA ARG A 68 -3.91 -4.94 22.97
C ARG A 68 -2.49 -4.45 22.83
N ASN A 69 -2.30 -3.15 23.09
CA ASN A 69 -1.01 -2.47 23.09
C ASN A 69 -0.19 -2.75 21.81
N ILE A 70 -0.85 -2.63 20.66
CA ILE A 70 -0.26 -2.85 19.34
C ILE A 70 0.17 -1.53 18.72
N GLY A 71 1.28 -1.54 17.98
CA GLY A 71 1.96 -0.34 17.49
C GLY A 71 3.28 -0.09 18.24
N LYS A 72 4.25 0.50 17.55
CA LYS A 72 5.59 0.76 18.10
C LYS A 72 6.28 1.95 17.42
N ARG A 73 6.20 2.02 16.09
CA ARG A 73 6.80 3.11 15.32
C ARG A 73 6.07 4.43 15.58
N LYS A 74 6.81 5.54 15.68
CA LYS A 74 6.22 6.89 15.80
C LYS A 74 5.88 7.45 14.42
N HIS A 75 6.73 7.17 13.45
CA HIS A 75 6.57 7.48 12.04
C HIS A 75 6.86 6.25 11.19
N VAL A 76 6.41 6.23 9.93
CA VAL A 76 6.66 5.13 8.98
C VAL A 76 8.15 4.82 8.73
N PHE A 77 9.06 5.74 9.09
CA PHE A 77 10.51 5.56 8.96
C PHE A 77 11.15 4.95 10.21
N ASP A 78 10.40 4.76 11.30
CA ASP A 78 10.92 4.26 12.60
C ASP A 78 10.75 2.74 12.76
N GLY A 79 10.69 2.02 11.64
CA GLY A 79 10.61 0.55 11.61
C GLY A 79 9.29 0.00 11.06
N LYS A 80 9.12 -1.31 11.26
CA LYS A 80 8.02 -2.09 10.67
C LYS A 80 6.69 -1.83 11.40
N PRO A 81 5.55 -1.90 10.69
CA PRO A 81 4.23 -1.72 11.28
C PRO A 81 3.74 -2.95 12.05
N TYR A 82 2.68 -2.73 12.83
CA TYR A 82 1.68 -3.77 13.09
C TYR A 82 0.57 -3.66 12.05
N VAL A 83 -0.04 -4.79 11.68
CA VAL A 83 -1.20 -4.82 10.78
C VAL A 83 -2.29 -5.72 11.37
N ILE A 84 -3.52 -5.24 11.37
CA ILE A 84 -4.67 -6.04 11.82
C ILE A 84 -5.58 -6.28 10.64
N TYR A 85 -5.85 -7.55 10.32
CA TYR A 85 -6.84 -7.91 9.32
C TYR A 85 -8.19 -8.16 9.99
N LEU A 86 -9.26 -7.61 9.41
CA LEU A 86 -10.65 -7.88 9.77
C LEU A 86 -11.42 -8.30 8.51
N PRO A 87 -12.21 -9.40 8.56
CA PRO A 87 -13.01 -9.83 7.44
C PRO A 87 -14.18 -8.88 7.17
N LEU A 88 -14.92 -9.08 6.08
CA LEU A 88 -16.17 -8.34 5.84
C LEU A 88 -17.18 -8.50 7.00
N GLU A 89 -18.05 -7.50 7.14
CA GLU A 89 -19.08 -7.40 8.18
C GLU A 89 -18.53 -7.47 9.62
N SER A 90 -17.32 -6.95 9.83
CA SER A 90 -16.70 -6.83 11.15
C SER A 90 -17.00 -5.46 11.72
N ALA A 91 -17.74 -5.40 12.83
CA ALA A 91 -17.80 -4.21 13.67
C ALA A 91 -16.56 -4.17 14.57
N TYR A 92 -15.90 -3.03 14.68
CA TYR A 92 -14.68 -2.88 15.47
C TYR A 92 -14.59 -1.52 16.16
N THR A 93 -13.88 -1.51 17.30
CA THR A 93 -13.55 -0.31 18.05
C THR A 93 -12.04 -0.22 18.23
N VAL A 94 -11.48 0.93 17.87
CA VAL A 94 -10.09 1.31 18.12
C VAL A 94 -10.04 2.23 19.33
N THR A 95 -9.14 1.97 20.27
CA THR A 95 -8.81 2.87 21.38
C THR A 95 -7.37 3.34 21.22
N CYS A 96 -7.17 4.65 21.16
CA CYS A 96 -5.86 5.26 20.97
C CYS A 96 -5.12 5.35 22.31
N LEU A 97 -4.02 4.61 22.46
CA LEU A 97 -3.18 4.61 23.66
C LEU A 97 -2.06 5.66 23.58
N GLU A 98 -1.61 5.94 22.35
CA GLU A 98 -0.72 7.04 22.00
C GLU A 98 -1.15 7.56 20.64
N ASN A 99 -1.12 8.89 20.45
CA ASN A 99 -1.51 9.56 19.20
C ASN A 99 -1.17 8.71 17.97
N CYS A 100 -2.20 8.24 17.29
CA CYS A 100 -2.06 7.22 16.26
C CYS A 100 -2.56 7.71 14.90
N GLU A 101 -1.95 7.17 13.87
CA GLU A 101 -2.38 7.30 12.49
C GLU A 101 -2.42 5.91 11.86
N ILE A 102 -3.54 5.56 11.25
CA ILE A 102 -3.83 4.21 10.75
C ILE A 102 -4.29 4.34 9.32
N ALA A 103 -3.67 3.60 8.40
CA ALA A 103 -4.21 3.38 7.07
C ALA A 103 -5.16 2.18 7.13
N ILE A 104 -6.38 2.35 6.61
CA ILE A 104 -7.39 1.30 6.50
C ILE A 104 -7.45 0.91 5.02
N CYS A 105 -6.76 -0.16 4.67
CA CYS A 105 -6.71 -0.72 3.32
C CYS A 105 -7.87 -1.71 3.16
N GLY A 106 -8.74 -1.52 2.17
CA GLY A 106 -9.91 -2.38 2.01
C GLY A 106 -10.10 -2.92 0.59
N ALA A 107 -10.55 -4.16 0.47
CA ALA A 107 -10.99 -4.73 -0.80
C ALA A 107 -12.41 -5.30 -0.72
N ARG A 108 -13.23 -5.08 -1.76
CA ARG A 108 -14.56 -5.69 -1.84
C ARG A 108 -14.43 -7.20 -2.01
N CYS A 109 -15.03 -7.95 -1.11
CA CYS A 109 -15.04 -9.41 -1.16
C CYS A 109 -16.40 -9.96 -0.75
N THR A 110 -16.61 -11.26 -0.99
CA THR A 110 -17.83 -11.99 -0.62
C THR A 110 -17.55 -13.12 0.35
N GLU A 111 -16.27 -13.38 0.67
CA GLU A 111 -15.84 -14.49 1.51
C GLU A 111 -15.44 -13.98 2.90
N LYS A 112 -16.10 -14.50 3.93
CA LYS A 112 -15.85 -14.13 5.32
C LYS A 112 -14.77 -15.02 5.93
N LEU A 113 -13.56 -14.47 6.01
CA LEU A 113 -12.39 -15.13 6.61
C LEU A 113 -12.28 -14.84 8.12
N GLN A 114 -11.16 -15.21 8.73
CA GLN A 114 -10.90 -14.99 10.15
C GLN A 114 -9.99 -13.77 10.38
N PRO A 115 -10.23 -12.97 11.44
CA PRO A 115 -9.35 -11.86 11.78
C PRO A 115 -8.00 -12.36 12.28
N PHE A 116 -6.93 -11.59 12.05
CA PHE A 116 -5.59 -11.90 12.53
C PHE A 116 -4.74 -10.65 12.75
N LEU A 117 -3.66 -10.81 13.52
CA LEU A 117 -2.63 -9.79 13.76
C LEU A 117 -1.34 -10.19 13.04
N VAL A 118 -0.72 -9.23 12.35
CA VAL A 118 0.64 -9.30 11.85
C VAL A 118 1.51 -8.39 12.70
N THR A 119 2.59 -8.94 13.25
CA THR A 119 3.56 -8.22 14.07
C THR A 119 4.81 -7.86 13.27
N PRO A 120 5.62 -6.90 13.75
CA PRO A 120 6.92 -6.57 13.13
C PRO A 120 7.85 -7.77 12.88
N ASP A 121 7.78 -8.80 13.72
CA ASP A 121 8.64 -9.97 13.63
C ASP A 121 8.22 -10.92 12.50
N ASP A 122 6.95 -10.86 12.08
CA ASP A 122 6.40 -11.66 10.98
C ASP A 122 6.73 -11.08 9.59
N ILE A 123 7.30 -9.88 9.54
CA ILE A 123 7.49 -9.11 8.31
C ILE A 123 8.99 -9.10 7.94
N PRO A 124 9.48 -10.01 7.08
CA PRO A 124 10.87 -10.03 6.67
C PRO A 124 11.20 -8.81 5.78
N LEU A 125 12.45 -8.35 5.85
CA LEU A 125 12.99 -7.39 4.89
C LEU A 125 13.19 -8.09 3.54
N GLY A 126 12.58 -7.55 2.49
CA GLY A 126 12.93 -7.85 1.10
C GLY A 126 13.73 -6.72 0.48
N VAL A 127 14.53 -7.05 -0.52
CA VAL A 127 15.22 -6.08 -1.38
C VAL A 127 14.87 -6.41 -2.82
N ALA A 128 14.37 -5.42 -3.57
CA ALA A 128 14.11 -5.55 -5.00
C ALA A 128 14.97 -4.57 -5.80
N GLY A 129 15.25 -4.92 -7.05
CA GLY A 129 16.02 -4.09 -7.95
C GLY A 129 17.52 -4.08 -7.67
N VAL A 130 18.23 -3.39 -8.54
CA VAL A 130 19.66 -3.09 -8.45
C VAL A 130 19.89 -1.63 -8.86
N LEU A 131 21.14 -1.15 -8.76
CA LEU A 131 21.51 0.20 -9.17
C LEU A 131 20.53 1.26 -8.63
N ASN A 132 20.03 2.14 -9.49
CA ASN A 132 19.09 3.21 -9.13
C ASN A 132 17.62 2.77 -9.13
N TRP A 133 17.28 1.48 -9.23
CA TRP A 133 15.94 0.95 -8.93
C TRP A 133 15.93 -0.03 -7.75
N LYS A 134 17.04 -0.06 -6.98
CA LYS A 134 17.13 -0.79 -5.71
C LYS A 134 16.25 -0.13 -4.64
N ARG A 135 15.49 -0.95 -3.94
CA ARG A 135 14.60 -0.53 -2.84
C ARG A 135 14.45 -1.62 -1.79
N ASP A 136 14.15 -1.18 -0.56
CA ASP A 136 13.71 -2.06 0.51
C ASP A 136 12.20 -2.23 0.44
N LEU A 137 11.70 -3.44 0.69
CA LEU A 137 10.28 -3.74 0.68
C LEU A 137 9.89 -4.65 1.84
N TYR A 138 8.68 -4.46 2.32
CA TYR A 138 8.06 -5.26 3.36
C TYR A 138 6.67 -5.66 2.88
N ASN A 139 6.50 -6.94 2.55
CA ASN A 139 5.18 -7.48 2.25
C ASN A 139 4.44 -7.68 3.58
N LEU A 140 3.39 -6.88 3.77
CA LEU A 140 2.59 -6.85 4.99
C LEU A 140 1.48 -7.90 4.95
N ILE A 141 0.81 -8.01 3.81
CA ILE A 141 -0.18 -9.04 3.52
C ILE A 141 0.14 -9.61 2.14
N ASP A 142 0.58 -10.86 2.11
CA ASP A 142 0.85 -11.67 0.93
C ASP A 142 0.32 -13.11 1.17
N GLU A 143 0.64 -14.03 0.28
CA GLU A 143 0.13 -15.41 0.27
C GLU A 143 0.34 -16.19 1.60
N ARG A 144 1.19 -15.70 2.52
CA ARG A 144 1.33 -16.26 3.87
C ARG A 144 0.09 -16.09 4.74
N TYR A 145 -0.78 -15.12 4.41
CA TYR A 145 -1.96 -14.78 5.19
C TYR A 145 -3.25 -15.10 4.42
N ALA A 146 -4.27 -15.58 5.11
CA ALA A 146 -5.58 -15.85 4.55
C ALA A 146 -6.41 -14.55 4.44
N THR A 147 -6.27 -13.87 3.30
CA THR A 147 -7.16 -12.77 2.87
C THR A 147 -7.81 -13.12 1.53
N SER A 148 -8.95 -12.50 1.22
CA SER A 148 -9.75 -12.85 0.04
C SER A 148 -9.09 -12.35 -1.25
N LYS A 149 -8.75 -11.05 -1.28
CA LYS A 149 -8.20 -10.34 -2.45
C LYS A 149 -7.05 -9.42 -2.10
N LEU A 150 -6.97 -8.90 -0.86
CA LEU A 150 -5.97 -7.93 -0.45
C LEU A 150 -4.54 -8.46 -0.52
N CYS A 151 -3.67 -7.70 -1.18
CA CYS A 151 -2.22 -7.72 -1.03
C CYS A 151 -1.76 -6.33 -0.60
N ILE A 152 -0.84 -6.25 0.36
CA ILE A 152 -0.37 -4.98 0.92
C ILE A 152 1.13 -5.04 1.16
N GLY A 153 1.84 -3.97 0.87
CA GLY A 153 3.22 -3.82 1.28
C GLY A 153 3.65 -2.37 1.44
N GLU A 154 4.81 -2.20 2.06
CA GLU A 154 5.51 -0.92 2.16
C GLU A 154 6.80 -1.03 1.36
N ALA A 155 7.15 -0.01 0.59
CA ALA A 155 8.46 0.12 -0.02
C ALA A 155 9.13 1.42 0.43
N PHE A 156 10.45 1.36 0.56
CA PHE A 156 11.28 2.50 0.91
C PHE A 156 12.25 2.80 -0.22
N ASN A 157 12.13 4.00 -0.77
CA ASN A 157 12.90 4.50 -1.89
C ASN A 157 14.05 5.36 -1.41
N HIS A 158 15.27 4.92 -1.71
CA HIS A 158 16.46 5.74 -1.51
C HIS A 158 16.43 6.99 -2.39
N PRO A 159 17.15 8.06 -2.01
CA PRO A 159 17.18 9.31 -2.76
C PRO A 159 17.54 9.12 -4.23
N GLY A 160 16.67 9.57 -5.14
CA GLY A 160 16.87 9.44 -6.60
C GLY A 160 16.54 8.07 -7.18
N ASN A 161 16.17 7.08 -6.36
CA ASN A 161 15.87 5.74 -6.84
C ASN A 161 14.43 5.58 -7.33
N TRP A 162 14.28 4.68 -8.30
CA TRP A 162 13.03 4.25 -8.89
C TRP A 162 12.41 3.05 -8.15
N SER A 163 11.09 3.03 -8.06
CA SER A 163 10.27 1.87 -7.66
C SER A 163 9.21 1.59 -8.72
N SER A 164 8.58 0.41 -8.60
CA SER A 164 7.67 -0.11 -9.61
C SER A 164 8.32 -0.05 -11.01
N TYR A 165 9.63 -0.34 -11.02
CA TYR A 165 10.53 -0.25 -12.17
C TYR A 165 11.28 -1.60 -12.35
N PRO A 166 11.43 -2.12 -13.59
CA PRO A 166 10.91 -1.55 -14.84
C PRO A 166 9.38 -1.41 -14.83
N PRO A 167 8.82 -0.47 -15.63
CA PRO A 167 7.38 -0.20 -15.60
C PRO A 167 6.62 -1.48 -15.88
N HIS A 168 5.60 -1.78 -15.09
CA HIS A 168 4.79 -2.97 -15.24
C HIS A 168 3.32 -2.67 -15.03
N LYS A 169 2.46 -3.54 -15.55
CA LYS A 169 1.00 -3.44 -15.43
C LYS A 169 0.38 -4.76 -15.01
N HIS A 170 -0.84 -4.69 -14.51
CA HIS A 170 -1.69 -5.81 -14.13
C HIS A 170 -3.15 -5.45 -14.47
N ASP A 171 -3.45 -5.39 -15.77
CA ASP A 171 -4.73 -4.93 -16.30
C ASP A 171 -5.37 -5.86 -17.35
N ARG A 172 -4.76 -7.02 -17.61
CA ARG A 172 -5.31 -8.07 -18.49
C ARG A 172 -5.50 -9.39 -17.76
N SER A 173 -6.55 -10.12 -18.13
CA SER A 173 -6.83 -11.46 -17.61
C SER A 173 -6.08 -12.51 -18.42
N GLU A 174 -4.77 -12.64 -18.18
CA GLU A 174 -3.85 -13.53 -18.91
C GLU A 174 -3.00 -14.36 -17.94
N LEU A 175 -3.66 -14.96 -16.95
CA LEU A 175 -2.99 -15.72 -15.89
C LEU A 175 -2.26 -16.97 -16.43
N PRO A 176 -1.09 -17.34 -15.88
CA PRO A 176 -0.42 -16.72 -14.73
C PRO A 176 0.50 -15.54 -15.09
N VAL A 177 0.49 -15.05 -16.33
CA VAL A 177 1.40 -13.99 -16.77
C VAL A 177 0.97 -12.63 -16.25
N GLU A 178 -0.31 -12.32 -16.37
CA GLU A 178 -0.88 -11.04 -15.95
C GLU A 178 -2.28 -11.26 -15.36
N GLY A 179 -2.59 -10.56 -14.28
CA GLY A 179 -3.91 -10.54 -13.66
C GLY A 179 -4.52 -9.14 -13.72
N VAL A 180 -5.84 -9.04 -13.57
CA VAL A 180 -6.52 -7.74 -13.45
C VAL A 180 -6.57 -7.35 -11.98
N MET A 181 -5.76 -6.36 -11.60
CA MET A 181 -5.71 -5.83 -10.24
C MET A 181 -5.75 -4.30 -10.25
N GLN A 182 -6.51 -3.73 -9.31
CA GLN A 182 -6.42 -2.31 -8.97
C GLN A 182 -5.31 -2.13 -7.94
N GLU A 183 -4.62 -0.99 -7.98
CA GLU A 183 -3.60 -0.63 -7.01
C GLU A 183 -3.78 0.81 -6.53
N ILE A 184 -3.44 1.07 -5.27
CA ILE A 184 -3.29 2.43 -4.72
C ILE A 184 -1.90 2.55 -4.13
N TYR A 185 -1.27 3.70 -4.38
CA TYR A 185 0.00 4.10 -3.78
C TYR A 185 -0.24 5.25 -2.81
N PHE A 186 0.37 5.24 -1.62
CA PHE A 186 0.28 6.30 -0.62
C PHE A 186 1.64 6.71 -0.11
N PHE A 187 1.96 8.01 -0.22
CA PHE A 187 3.33 8.50 -0.07
C PHE A 187 3.58 9.21 1.27
N ARG A 188 4.79 9.01 1.79
CA ARG A 188 5.42 9.83 2.84
C ARG A 188 6.86 10.12 2.46
N TYR A 189 7.40 11.21 2.98
CA TYR A 189 8.80 11.58 2.83
C TYR A 189 9.37 11.95 4.20
N ASN A 190 10.66 11.69 4.38
CA ASN A 190 11.36 11.96 5.64
C ASN A 190 11.43 13.46 5.99
N LEU A 191 11.26 14.35 5.00
CA LEU A 191 11.22 15.79 5.18
C LEU A 191 9.89 16.37 4.67
N PRO A 192 9.34 17.44 5.29
CA PRO A 192 8.03 17.99 4.92
C PRO A 192 7.89 18.43 3.45
N GLN A 193 8.97 18.97 2.88
CA GLN A 193 9.03 19.41 1.49
C GLN A 193 9.41 18.30 0.50
N GLY A 194 9.60 17.07 0.98
CA GLY A 194 9.94 15.92 0.15
C GLY A 194 8.87 15.62 -0.88
N PHE A 195 9.33 15.13 -2.03
CA PHE A 195 8.45 14.79 -3.15
C PHE A 195 9.08 13.73 -4.06
N GLY A 196 8.29 13.24 -5.01
CA GLY A 196 8.69 12.34 -6.08
C GLY A 196 7.77 12.51 -7.28
N PHE A 197 7.96 11.68 -8.30
CA PHE A 197 7.08 11.64 -9.46
C PHE A 197 6.56 10.24 -9.70
N GLN A 198 5.26 10.12 -9.94
CA GLN A 198 4.63 8.88 -10.37
C GLN A 198 3.96 9.10 -11.72
N ALA A 199 4.27 8.25 -12.69
CA ALA A 199 3.54 8.19 -13.94
C ALA A 199 2.47 7.10 -13.83
N VAL A 200 1.33 7.28 -14.51
CA VAL A 200 0.36 6.21 -14.78
C VAL A 200 0.01 6.30 -16.27
N TYR A 201 0.28 5.27 -17.04
CA TYR A 201 0.07 5.29 -18.48
C TYR A 201 -0.31 3.93 -19.06
N THR A 202 -1.06 3.93 -20.17
CA THR A 202 -1.53 2.71 -20.84
C THR A 202 -1.02 2.63 -22.28
N ASP A 203 -0.92 1.40 -22.83
CA ASP A 203 -0.47 1.16 -24.21
C ASP A 203 -1.30 1.97 -25.25
N ASP A 204 -2.60 2.13 -24.98
CA ASP A 204 -3.56 2.84 -25.83
C ASP A 204 -3.57 4.37 -25.63
N GLY A 205 -2.76 4.89 -24.69
CA GLY A 205 -2.69 6.31 -24.35
C GLY A 205 -3.94 6.90 -23.69
N GLN A 206 -4.95 6.09 -23.35
CA GLN A 206 -6.17 6.57 -22.67
C GLN A 206 -5.90 7.08 -21.26
N ILE A 207 -4.87 6.55 -20.61
CA ILE A 207 -4.26 7.14 -19.41
C ILE A 207 -2.83 7.51 -19.80
N ASN A 208 -2.43 8.75 -19.52
CA ASN A 208 -1.06 9.23 -19.68
C ASN A 208 -0.84 10.43 -18.75
N GLU A 209 -0.76 10.14 -17.46
CA GLU A 209 -0.73 11.15 -16.40
C GLU A 209 0.61 11.07 -15.65
N THR A 210 1.09 12.21 -15.15
CA THR A 210 2.27 12.26 -14.28
C THR A 210 2.02 13.22 -13.14
N TYR A 211 2.24 12.74 -11.91
CA TYR A 211 1.97 13.50 -10.69
C TYR A 211 3.27 13.76 -9.93
N ARG A 212 3.48 15.01 -9.51
CA ARG A 212 4.44 15.34 -8.47
C ARG A 212 3.81 15.03 -7.11
N VAL A 213 4.16 13.88 -6.53
CA VAL A 213 3.57 13.37 -5.29
C VAL A 213 4.37 13.82 -4.07
N GLN A 214 3.67 14.28 -3.04
CA GLN A 214 4.19 14.75 -1.76
C GLN A 214 3.66 13.88 -0.61
N SER A 215 4.11 14.14 0.61
CA SER A 215 3.55 13.47 1.78
C SER A 215 2.03 13.66 1.83
N ASN A 216 1.32 12.57 2.13
CA ASN A 216 -0.14 12.45 2.19
C ASN A 216 -0.85 12.38 0.83
N ASP A 217 -0.13 12.35 -0.28
CA ASP A 217 -0.75 12.06 -1.57
C ASP A 217 -0.96 10.55 -1.75
N ALA A 218 -2.07 10.19 -2.39
CA ALA A 218 -2.38 8.85 -2.84
C ALA A 218 -2.61 8.86 -4.35
N VAL A 219 -2.14 7.85 -5.08
CA VAL A 219 -2.37 7.72 -6.52
C VAL A 219 -3.11 6.42 -6.80
N GLU A 220 -4.26 6.54 -7.44
CA GLU A 220 -5.07 5.43 -7.92
C GLU A 220 -4.52 4.89 -9.24
N VAL A 221 -4.29 3.58 -9.31
CA VAL A 221 -3.87 2.88 -10.54
C VAL A 221 -4.98 1.92 -10.93
N PRO A 222 -5.95 2.36 -11.75
CA PRO A 222 -7.03 1.50 -12.22
C PRO A 222 -6.52 0.46 -13.24
N ARG A 223 -5.48 0.80 -14.01
CA ARG A 223 -4.78 -0.02 -14.99
C ARG A 223 -3.53 0.69 -15.51
N GLY A 224 -2.74 0.01 -16.33
CA GLY A 224 -1.55 0.56 -16.98
C GLY A 224 -0.27 0.45 -16.15
N TYR A 225 0.81 0.94 -16.75
CA TYR A 225 2.13 1.02 -16.15
C TYR A 225 2.21 2.18 -15.16
N HIS A 226 2.91 1.97 -14.05
CA HIS A 226 2.87 2.93 -12.93
C HIS A 226 4.22 3.11 -12.20
N PRO A 227 5.31 3.46 -12.91
CA PRO A 227 6.62 3.65 -12.28
C PRO A 227 6.63 4.90 -11.37
N TYR A 228 7.46 4.84 -10.33
CA TYR A 228 7.67 5.93 -9.38
C TYR A 228 9.16 6.24 -9.23
N VAL A 229 9.52 7.52 -9.08
CA VAL A 229 10.85 7.98 -8.71
C VAL A 229 10.82 8.91 -7.52
N CYS A 230 11.66 8.65 -6.53
CA CYS A 230 11.86 9.55 -5.40
C CYS A 230 12.82 10.68 -5.79
N ALA A 231 12.50 11.94 -5.44
CA ALA A 231 13.39 13.03 -5.80
C ALA A 231 14.74 12.93 -5.03
N PRO A 232 15.86 13.38 -5.63
CA PRO A 232 17.16 13.39 -4.97
C PRO A 232 17.13 14.14 -3.64
N GLY A 233 17.87 13.64 -2.65
CA GLY A 233 17.95 14.18 -1.29
C GLY A 233 16.83 13.76 -0.33
N TYR A 234 15.76 13.11 -0.79
CA TYR A 234 14.67 12.64 0.07
C TYR A 234 14.64 11.12 0.19
N TYR A 235 14.21 10.64 1.35
CA TYR A 235 13.90 9.23 1.57
C TYR A 235 12.39 9.05 1.48
N GLY A 236 11.95 8.29 0.47
CA GLY A 236 10.55 8.08 0.16
C GLY A 236 10.01 6.82 0.83
N TYR A 237 8.79 6.90 1.34
CA TYR A 237 7.99 5.78 1.78
C TYR A 237 6.74 5.69 0.91
N MET A 238 6.36 4.46 0.61
CA MET A 238 5.24 4.14 -0.25
C MET A 238 4.49 2.93 0.32
N LEU A 239 3.31 3.16 0.89
CA LEU A 239 2.35 2.09 1.17
C LEU A 239 1.61 1.78 -0.13
N TRP A 240 1.61 0.53 -0.54
CA TRP A 240 0.82 0.06 -1.67
C TRP A 240 -0.15 -1.03 -1.23
N LEU A 241 -1.34 -1.01 -1.82
CA LEU A 241 -2.38 -2.01 -1.64
C LEU A 241 -2.95 -2.39 -3.00
N MET A 242 -3.17 -3.67 -3.19
CA MET A 242 -3.71 -4.24 -4.41
C MET A 242 -4.88 -5.17 -4.11
N ALA A 243 -5.82 -5.22 -5.04
CA ALA A 243 -6.86 -6.23 -5.06
C ALA A 243 -7.29 -6.53 -6.49
N GLY A 244 -7.57 -7.81 -6.75
CA GLY A 244 -8.10 -8.30 -8.02
C GLY A 244 -8.92 -9.57 -7.81
N GLU A 245 -9.52 -10.09 -8.87
CA GLU A 245 -10.30 -11.34 -8.80
C GLU A 245 -9.44 -12.53 -8.35
N LYS A 246 -8.19 -12.60 -8.82
CA LYS A 246 -7.21 -13.58 -8.37
C LYS A 246 -6.08 -12.86 -7.66
N ARG A 247 -5.99 -13.14 -6.36
CA ARG A 247 -4.91 -12.66 -5.49
C ARG A 247 -3.56 -13.21 -5.93
N GLY A 248 -2.54 -12.37 -5.95
CA GLY A 248 -1.16 -12.72 -6.29
C GLY A 248 -0.43 -11.60 -7.04
N PHE A 249 0.86 -11.77 -7.33
CA PHE A 249 1.67 -10.76 -8.02
C PHE A 249 1.81 -11.05 -9.52
N TYR A 250 0.70 -10.98 -10.25
CA TYR A 250 0.65 -11.26 -11.69
C TYR A 250 0.80 -9.98 -12.51
N ARG A 251 2.05 -9.63 -12.83
CA ARG A 251 2.40 -8.37 -13.51
C ARG A 251 3.24 -8.61 -14.77
N ARG A 252 3.01 -7.77 -15.78
CA ARG A 252 3.75 -7.75 -17.03
C ARG A 252 4.59 -6.49 -17.14
N THR A 253 5.90 -6.64 -17.30
CA THR A 253 6.82 -5.54 -17.65
C THR A 253 6.48 -4.96 -19.02
N ALA A 254 6.58 -3.65 -19.18
CA ALA A 254 6.48 -2.95 -20.45
C ALA A 254 7.46 -3.58 -21.48
N PRO A 255 7.01 -4.06 -22.65
CA PRO A 255 7.86 -4.79 -23.58
C PRO A 255 9.14 -4.04 -24.00
N GLU A 256 9.06 -2.73 -24.19
CA GLU A 256 10.17 -1.84 -24.54
C GLU A 256 11.21 -1.68 -23.41
N HIS A 257 10.87 -2.10 -22.19
CA HIS A 257 11.70 -2.02 -20.99
C HIS A 257 12.08 -3.41 -20.44
N ALA A 258 11.63 -4.50 -21.07
CA ALA A 258 11.88 -5.87 -20.62
C ALA A 258 13.37 -6.25 -20.59
N TRP A 259 14.23 -5.54 -21.33
CA TRP A 259 15.69 -5.73 -21.29
C TRP A 259 16.29 -5.42 -19.90
N ILE A 260 15.62 -4.60 -19.08
CA ILE A 260 16.06 -4.26 -17.72
C ILE A 260 15.97 -5.48 -16.80
N ASP A 261 14.99 -6.36 -16.99
CA ASP A 261 14.88 -7.60 -16.22
C ASP A 261 16.11 -8.50 -16.44
N ALA A 262 16.61 -8.56 -17.68
CA ALA A 262 17.85 -9.26 -18.00
C ALA A 262 19.09 -8.57 -17.39
N LEU A 263 19.14 -7.23 -17.42
CA LEU A 263 20.22 -6.46 -16.79
C LEU A 263 20.28 -6.72 -15.27
N GLU A 264 19.14 -6.76 -14.59
CA GLU A 264 19.09 -7.01 -13.15
C GLU A 264 19.69 -8.38 -12.77
N ILE A 265 19.45 -9.41 -13.58
CA ILE A 265 20.05 -10.74 -13.38
C ILE A 265 21.58 -10.67 -13.47
N VAL A 266 22.11 -9.92 -14.46
CA VAL A 266 23.55 -9.76 -14.65
C VAL A 266 24.19 -9.00 -13.49
N GLU A 267 23.61 -7.87 -13.11
CA GLU A 267 24.09 -7.03 -12.00
C GLU A 267 24.12 -7.77 -10.66
N LYS A 268 23.08 -8.58 -10.37
CA LYS A 268 23.02 -9.40 -9.17
C LYS A 268 24.15 -10.43 -9.12
N LYS A 269 24.49 -11.06 -10.25
CA LYS A 269 25.60 -12.03 -10.33
C LYS A 269 26.97 -11.39 -10.21
N ALA A 270 27.13 -10.16 -10.68
CA ALA A 270 28.40 -9.44 -10.59
C ALA A 270 28.77 -9.04 -9.14
N HIS A 271 27.77 -8.96 -8.25
CA HIS A 271 27.92 -8.49 -6.87
C HIS A 271 27.55 -9.54 -5.81
N SER A 272 27.39 -10.81 -6.21
CA SER A 272 27.20 -11.99 -5.34
C SER A 272 28.51 -12.70 -5.09
#